data_AF-A0A655FWN6-F1
#
_entry.id   AF-A0A655FWN6-F1
#
_cell.length_a   1.000
_cell.length_b   1.000
_cell.length_c   1.000
_cell.angle_alpha   90.00
_cell.angle_beta   90.00
_cell.angle_gamma   90.00
#
_symmetry.space_group_name_H-M   'P 1'
#
loop_
_entity.id
_entity.type
_entity.pdbx_description
1 polymer ?
#
loop_
_entity_poly.entity_id
_entity_poly.type
_entity_poly.pdbx_seq_one_letter_code
_entity_poly.pdbx_strand_id
1 'polypeptide(L)'
;MDTPQVTAELLADCARLLLQIPAVLGLAFDGGWWVLGIRTPTAAECLRAVPMSQPDTGELTLKALRDNGIDVTLVQRLGDFDIVDDIALVRDCCAPGSRFAQATRAAGL
;
A
#
# COMPACT_ATOMS: atom_id res chain seq x y z
N MET A 1 -9.99 0.43 -5.66
CA MET A 1 -8.63 0.19 -5.18
C MET A 1 -8.03 -0.85 -6.10
N ASP A 2 -6.82 -0.58 -6.57
CA ASP A 2 -5.95 -1.37 -7.47
C ASP A 2 -5.18 -2.48 -6.73
N THR A 3 -5.27 -2.55 -5.40
CA THR A 3 -4.65 -3.60 -4.58
C THR A 3 -5.71 -4.59 -4.07
N PRO A 4 -6.16 -5.57 -4.88
CA PRO A 4 -7.29 -6.45 -4.55
C PRO A 4 -7.02 -7.46 -3.42
N GLN A 5 -5.77 -7.58 -2.96
CA GLN A 5 -5.39 -8.39 -1.80
C GLN A 5 -5.77 -7.73 -0.47
N VAL A 6 -6.10 -6.44 -0.47
CA VAL A 6 -6.49 -5.72 0.75
C VAL A 6 -7.80 -6.28 1.30
N THR A 7 -7.77 -6.70 2.57
CA THR A 7 -8.94 -7.15 3.30
C THR A 7 -9.34 -6.15 4.38
N ALA A 8 -10.57 -6.29 4.90
CA ALA A 8 -11.04 -5.49 6.01
C ALA A 8 -10.17 -5.71 7.26
N GLU A 9 -9.77 -6.95 7.52
CA GLU A 9 -8.90 -7.32 8.65
C GLU A 9 -7.53 -6.64 8.54
N LEU A 10 -6.95 -6.60 7.34
CA LEU A 10 -5.65 -5.96 7.11
C LEU A 10 -5.71 -4.44 7.40
N LEU A 11 -6.78 -3.77 6.97
CA LEU A 11 -7.00 -2.36 7.30
C LEU A 11 -7.25 -2.15 8.79
N ALA A 12 -8.01 -3.05 9.43
CA ALA A 12 -8.26 -3.00 10.87
C ALA A 12 -6.99 -3.23 11.69
N ASP A 13 -6.08 -4.09 11.24
CA ASP A 13 -4.76 -4.30 11.82
C ASP A 13 -3.93 -3.02 11.73
N CYS A 14 -3.88 -2.38 10.55
CA CYS A 14 -3.20 -1.10 10.37
C CYS A 14 -3.77 -0.01 11.29
N ALA A 15 -5.10 0.09 11.38
CA ALA A 15 -5.76 1.05 12.27
C ALA A 15 -5.44 0.80 13.75
N ARG A 16 -5.42 -0.47 14.19
CA ARG A 16 -5.04 -0.83 15.56
C ARG A 16 -3.58 -0.51 15.86
N LEU A 17 -2.68 -0.74 14.92
CA LEU A 17 -1.27 -0.34 15.05
C LEU A 17 -1.17 1.17 15.25
N LEU A 18 -1.87 1.98 14.46
CA LEU A 18 -1.84 3.44 14.54
C LEU A 18 -2.30 4.02 15.89
N LEU A 19 -3.01 3.25 16.71
CA LEU A 19 -3.32 3.63 18.10
C LEU A 19 -2.07 3.65 18.99
N GLN A 20 -1.02 2.90 18.62
CA GLN A 20 0.20 2.72 19.40
C GLN A 20 1.42 3.40 18.77
N ILE A 21 1.54 3.39 17.44
CA ILE A 21 2.64 4.04 16.69
C ILE A 21 2.22 5.28 15.87
N PRO A 22 3.15 6.18 15.50
CA PRO A 22 2.78 7.43 14.83
C PRO A 22 2.47 7.26 13.33
N ALA A 23 3.06 6.26 12.66
CA ALA A 23 2.77 5.97 11.26
C ALA A 23 2.88 4.48 10.88
N VAL A 24 2.06 4.07 9.91
CA VAL A 24 2.09 2.76 9.23
C VAL A 24 2.30 3.00 7.74
N LEU A 25 3.14 2.20 7.09
CA LEU A 25 3.33 2.24 5.64
C LEU A 25 3.36 0.82 5.06
N GLY A 26 2.49 0.54 4.09
CA GLY A 26 2.51 -0.69 3.31
C GLY A 26 2.96 -0.38 1.89
N LEU A 27 4.20 -0.75 1.56
CA LEU A 27 4.77 -0.52 0.23
C LEU A 27 4.06 -1.38 -0.82
N ALA A 28 4.02 -0.87 -2.05
CA ALA A 28 3.57 -1.62 -3.24
C ALA A 28 4.78 -2.17 -4.00
N PHE A 29 4.62 -3.22 -4.80
CA PHE A 29 5.74 -3.84 -5.53
C PHE A 29 6.30 -2.98 -6.66
N ASP A 30 5.48 -2.11 -7.23
CA ASP A 30 5.79 -1.20 -8.34
C ASP A 30 6.65 0.02 -7.94
N GLY A 31 6.71 0.33 -6.64
CA GLY A 31 7.40 1.50 -6.11
C GLY A 31 6.56 2.41 -5.24
N GLY A 32 5.22 2.30 -5.30
CA GLY A 32 4.30 3.08 -4.49
C GLY A 32 4.03 2.51 -3.10
N TRP A 33 2.81 2.74 -2.61
CA TRP A 33 2.29 2.16 -1.37
C TRP A 33 0.78 1.93 -1.48
N TRP A 34 0.29 0.83 -0.91
CA TRP A 34 -1.14 0.48 -0.88
C TRP A 34 -1.84 1.01 0.39
N VAL A 35 -1.07 1.33 1.44
CA VAL A 35 -1.58 2.02 2.63
C VAL A 35 -0.53 2.95 3.21
N LEU A 36 -1.00 4.13 3.62
CA LEU A 36 -0.29 5.06 4.46
C LEU A 36 -1.25 5.53 5.56
N GLY A 37 -0.84 5.32 6.80
CA GLY A 37 -1.57 5.82 7.97
C GLY A 37 -0.66 6.72 8.79
N ILE A 38 -1.15 7.89 9.18
CA ILE A 38 -0.44 8.86 10.01
C ILE A 38 -1.38 9.35 11.09
N ARG A 39 -0.94 9.33 12.35
CA ARG A 39 -1.80 9.65 13.50
C ARG A 39 -2.23 11.11 13.55
N THR A 40 -1.37 12.03 13.13
CA THR A 40 -1.65 13.47 13.17
C THR A 40 -1.51 14.09 11.78
N PRO A 41 -2.45 14.96 11.36
CA PRO A 41 -2.36 15.61 10.05
C PRO A 41 -1.08 16.43 9.87
N THR A 42 -0.58 17.06 10.95
CA THR A 42 0.64 17.88 10.91
C THR A 42 1.90 17.06 10.63
N ALA A 43 1.95 15.79 11.04
CA ALA A 43 3.08 14.92 10.72
C ALA A 43 3.15 14.56 9.22
N ALA A 44 2.02 14.63 8.51
CA ALA A 44 1.98 14.37 7.07
C ALA A 44 2.53 15.52 6.21
N GLU A 45 2.86 16.66 6.81
CA GLU A 45 3.30 17.87 6.07
C GLU A 45 4.55 17.63 5.21
N CYS A 46 5.46 16.79 5.71
CA CYS A 46 6.69 16.40 5.00
C CYS A 46 6.41 15.70 3.66
N LEU A 47 5.24 15.10 3.49
CA LEU A 47 4.89 14.33 2.31
C LEU A 47 4.59 15.19 1.09
N ARG A 48 4.33 16.50 1.27
CA ARG A 48 4.05 17.40 0.14
C ARG A 48 5.25 17.58 -0.79
N ALA A 49 6.46 17.27 -0.31
CA ALA A 49 7.68 17.29 -1.11
C ALA A 49 7.97 15.95 -1.80
N VAL A 50 7.19 14.89 -1.54
CA VAL A 50 7.41 13.56 -2.12
C VAL A 50 6.84 13.53 -3.54
N PRO A 51 7.67 13.21 -4.56
CA PRO A 51 7.18 12.99 -5.91
C PRO A 51 6.21 11.81 -5.96
N MET A 52 5.06 12.03 -6.58
CA MET A 52 4.04 10.99 -6.80
C MET A 52 4.26 10.31 -8.15
N SER A 53 3.75 9.07 -8.27
CA SER A 53 3.77 8.28 -9.52
C SER A 53 5.19 8.03 -10.05
N GLN A 54 6.13 7.74 -9.15
CA GLN A 54 7.50 7.33 -9.47
C GLN A 54 7.81 5.96 -8.87
N PRO A 55 8.72 5.17 -9.46
CA PRO A 55 9.12 3.86 -8.94
C PRO A 55 9.75 3.88 -7.54
N ASP A 56 10.10 5.06 -7.03
CA ASP A 56 10.69 5.27 -5.71
C ASP A 56 9.78 6.10 -4.77
N THR A 57 8.53 6.40 -5.17
CA THR A 57 7.59 7.20 -4.36
C THR A 57 7.43 6.66 -2.93
N GLY A 58 7.33 5.34 -2.77
CA GLY A 58 7.20 4.68 -1.47
C GLY A 58 8.46 4.77 -0.62
N GLU A 59 9.65 4.63 -1.23
CA GLU A 59 10.93 4.81 -0.55
C GLU A 59 11.13 6.25 -0.11
N LEU A 60 10.82 7.21 -1.00
CA LEU A 60 10.87 8.64 -0.70
C LEU A 60 9.83 9.04 0.36
N THR A 61 8.65 8.42 0.38
CA THR A 61 7.64 8.58 1.44
C THR A 61 8.21 8.13 2.79
N LEU A 62 8.77 6.92 2.84
CA LEU A 62 9.38 6.38 4.06
C LEU A 62 10.53 7.25 4.56
N LYS A 63 11.37 7.72 3.64
CA LYS A 63 12.48 8.62 3.93
C LYS A 63 11.98 9.96 4.48
N ALA A 64 10.99 10.59 3.85
CA ALA A 64 10.45 11.87 4.28
C ALA A 64 9.89 11.80 5.71
N LEU A 65 9.16 10.72 6.05
CA LEU A 65 8.66 10.49 7.40
C LEU A 65 9.81 10.36 8.42
N ARG A 66 10.79 9.51 8.13
CA ARG A 66 11.93 9.26 9.03
C ARG A 66 12.83 10.48 9.21
N ASP A 67 13.10 11.22 8.14
CA ASP A 67 13.88 12.46 8.18
C ASP A 67 13.19 13.55 9.04
N ASN A 68 11.88 13.44 9.23
CA ASN A 68 11.09 14.32 10.11
C ASN A 68 10.83 13.71 11.50
N GLY A 69 11.58 12.66 11.88
CA GLY A 69 11.52 12.05 13.20
C GLY A 69 10.25 11.23 13.47
N ILE A 70 9.51 10.86 12.42
CA ILE A 70 8.30 10.03 12.54
C ILE A 70 8.71 8.57 12.43
N ASP A 71 8.49 7.81 13.50
CA ASP A 71 8.70 6.36 13.47
C ASP A 71 7.62 5.68 12.61
N VAL A 72 8.06 4.78 11.72
CA VAL A 72 7.18 4.14 10.73
C VAL A 72 7.29 2.64 10.87
N THR A 73 6.17 1.99 11.16
CA THR A 73 6.09 0.52 11.03
C THR A 73 5.69 0.15 9.62
N LEU A 74 6.55 -0.64 8.98
CA LEU A 74 6.24 -1.24 7.70
C LEU A 74 5.29 -2.42 7.90
N VAL A 75 4.22 -2.47 7.12
CA VAL A 75 3.35 -3.65 7.01
C VAL A 75 3.68 -4.42 5.73
N GLN A 76 3.02 -5.57 5.52
CA GLN A 76 3.28 -6.43 4.37
C GLN A 76 3.24 -5.65 3.06
N ARG A 77 4.20 -5.95 2.17
CA ARG A 77 4.19 -5.45 0.79
C ARG A 77 3.10 -6.17 0.01
N LEU A 78 2.33 -5.44 -0.79
CA LEU A 78 1.29 -5.99 -1.68
C LEU A 78 1.53 -5.52 -3.11
N GLY A 79 0.89 -6.19 -4.07
CA GLY A 79 0.93 -5.78 -5.47
C GLY A 79 -0.35 -5.06 -5.88
N ASP A 80 -0.21 -3.86 -6.40
CA ASP A 80 -1.19 -3.20 -7.23
C ASP A 80 -1.09 -3.68 -8.68
N PHE A 81 -2.13 -3.39 -9.47
CA PHE A 81 -2.12 -3.60 -10.92
C PHE A 81 -2.50 -2.30 -11.63
N ASP A 82 -1.71 -1.91 -12.62
CA ASP A 82 -1.96 -0.77 -13.49
C ASP A 82 -2.20 -1.20 -14.93
N ILE A 83 -1.50 -2.24 -15.37
CA ILE A 83 -1.55 -2.78 -16.72
C ILE A 83 -1.98 -4.24 -16.71
N VAL A 84 -2.34 -4.76 -17.88
CA VAL A 84 -2.79 -6.14 -18.05
C VAL A 84 -1.74 -7.15 -17.57
N ASP A 85 -0.46 -6.86 -17.78
CA ASP A 85 0.63 -7.76 -17.43
C ASP A 85 0.76 -7.99 -15.90
N ASP A 86 0.27 -7.06 -15.08
CA ASP A 86 0.30 -7.18 -13.61
C ASP A 86 -0.77 -8.17 -13.09
N ILE A 87 -1.84 -8.37 -13.86
CA ILE A 87 -3.06 -9.06 -13.41
C ILE A 87 -2.76 -10.49 -12.96
N ALA A 88 -1.94 -11.23 -13.72
CA ALA A 88 -1.64 -12.61 -13.39
C ALA A 88 -0.94 -12.72 -12.03
N LEU A 89 0.08 -11.88 -11.80
CA LEU A 89 0.83 -11.84 -10.55
C LEU A 89 -0.05 -11.43 -9.37
N VAL A 90 -0.81 -10.35 -9.52
CA VAL A 90 -1.71 -9.84 -8.48
C VAL A 90 -2.79 -10.85 -8.14
N ARG A 91 -3.38 -11.50 -9.15
CA ARG A 91 -4.38 -12.56 -8.96
C ARG A 91 -3.85 -13.71 -8.15
N ASP A 92 -2.62 -14.16 -8.42
CA ASP A 92 -2.02 -15.31 -7.73
C ASP A 92 -1.76 -15.01 -6.25
N CYS A 93 -1.65 -13.73 -5.89
CA CYS A 93 -1.59 -13.27 -4.51
C CYS A 93 -2.98 -13.10 -3.85
N CYS A 94 -4.08 -13.13 -4.60
CA CYS A 94 -5.43 -13.04 -4.06
C CYS A 94 -5.95 -14.42 -3.60
N ALA A 95 -6.96 -14.41 -2.72
CA ALA A 95 -7.72 -15.62 -2.44
C ALA A 95 -8.32 -16.18 -3.76
N PRO A 96 -8.25 -17.51 -4.02
CA PRO A 96 -8.70 -18.10 -5.28
C PRO A 96 -10.16 -17.81 -5.63
N GLY A 97 -11.01 -17.65 -4.61
CA GLY A 97 -12.43 -17.29 -4.75
C GLY A 97 -12.71 -15.79 -4.71
N SER A 98 -11.70 -14.93 -4.70
CA SER A 98 -11.89 -13.48 -4.65
C SER A 98 -12.57 -12.97 -5.92
N ARG A 99 -13.31 -11.87 -5.80
CA ARG A 99 -13.96 -11.21 -6.93
C ARG A 99 -12.96 -10.84 -8.04
N PHE A 100 -11.76 -10.40 -7.67
CA PHE A 100 -10.70 -10.07 -8.63
C PHE A 100 -10.23 -11.31 -9.40
N ALA A 101 -9.95 -12.41 -8.70
CA ALA A 101 -9.52 -13.65 -9.34
C ALA A 101 -10.60 -14.23 -10.28
N GLN A 102 -11.87 -14.15 -9.90
CA GLN A 102 -12.98 -14.60 -10.73
C GLN A 102 -13.18 -13.71 -11.96
N ALA A 103 -13.17 -12.39 -11.77
CA ALA A 103 -13.40 -11.43 -12.85
C ALA A 103 -12.30 -11.49 -13.93
N THR A 104 -11.03 -11.58 -13.52
CA THR A 104 -9.89 -11.62 -14.44
C THR A 104 -9.88 -12.92 -15.26
N ARG A 105 -10.12 -14.07 -14.62
CA ARG A 105 -10.28 -15.36 -15.33
C ARG A 105 -11.45 -15.34 -16.31
N ALA A 106 -12.59 -14.77 -15.92
CA ALA A 106 -13.76 -14.67 -16.79
C ALA A 106 -13.49 -13.77 -18.01
N ALA A 107 -12.60 -12.78 -17.87
CA ALA A 107 -12.15 -11.91 -18.95
C ALA A 107 -11.05 -12.51 -19.83
N GLY A 108 -10.51 -13.70 -19.49
CA GLY A 108 -9.40 -14.31 -20.22
C GLY A 108 -8.04 -13.64 -19.97
N LEU A 109 -7.94 -12.88 -18.88
CA LEU A 109 -6.71 -12.29 -18.35
C LEU A 109 -6.08 -13.23 -17.33
#